data_AF-A0A7K0SEQ7-F1
#
_entry.id   AF-A0A7K0SEQ7-F1
#
_cell.length_a   1.000
_cell.length_b   1.000
_cell.length_c   1.000
_cell.angle_alpha   90.00
_cell.angle_beta   90.00
_cell.angle_gamma   90.00
#
_symmetry.space_group_name_H-M   'P 1'
#
loop_
_entity.id
_entity.type
_entity.pdbx_description
1 polymer ?
#
loop_
_entity_poly.entity_id
_entity_poly.type
_entity_poly.pdbx_seq_one_letter_code
_entity_poly.pdbx_strand_id
1 'polypeptide(L)'
;MQASSAQQSHILELQLLDSEVMQANTKLKSLPEIEQLLHIDKRITSANEELAQVKAEADQIALELRRGEVDVETVTDRIKKDEARLSSGNATPKELEQLQHEVESLKKRQADLEEIELEIMVKNEAIVARLNTLTTDLSSL
;
A
#
# COMPACT_ATOMS: atom_id res chain seq x y z
N MET A 1 17.16 -66.19 -32.00
CA MET A 1 16.22 -65.10 -32.31
C MET A 1 16.70 -64.42 -33.59
N GLN A 2 15.96 -64.54 -34.69
CA GLN A 2 16.24 -63.80 -35.93
C GLN A 2 14.95 -63.07 -36.31
N ALA A 3 14.99 -61.75 -36.29
CA ALA A 3 13.91 -60.90 -36.79
C ALA A 3 14.04 -60.76 -38.30
N SER A 4 12.92 -60.76 -39.04
CA SER A 4 12.93 -60.53 -40.47
C SER A 4 13.40 -59.11 -40.80
N SER A 5 13.89 -58.89 -42.03
CA SER A 5 14.33 -57.55 -42.47
C SER A 5 13.25 -56.47 -42.29
N ALA A 6 11.97 -56.83 -42.47
CA ALA A 6 10.84 -55.93 -42.26
C ALA A 6 10.66 -55.56 -40.77
N GLN A 7 10.81 -56.53 -39.87
CA GLN A 7 10.77 -56.29 -38.42
C GLN A 7 11.95 -55.41 -37.97
N GLN A 8 13.13 -55.60 -38.54
CA GLN A 8 14.30 -54.74 -38.27
C GLN A 8 14.06 -53.31 -38.77
N SER A 9 13.42 -53.12 -39.92
CA SER A 9 13.06 -51.80 -40.45
C SER A 9 12.07 -51.04 -39.56
N HIS A 10 11.02 -51.70 -39.07
CA HIS A 10 10.05 -51.07 -38.17
C HIS A 10 10.65 -50.71 -36.81
N ILE A 11 11.58 -51.52 -36.29
CA ILE A 11 12.30 -51.19 -35.05
C ILE A 11 13.16 -49.93 -35.26
N LEU A 12 13.81 -49.78 -36.42
CA LEU A 12 14.57 -48.57 -36.74
C LEU A 12 13.67 -47.34 -36.87
N GLU A 13 12.51 -47.45 -37.52
CA GLU A 13 11.52 -46.36 -37.60
C GLU A 13 11.01 -45.96 -36.21
N LEU A 14 10.69 -46.93 -35.36
CA LEU A 14 10.26 -46.67 -33.99
C LEU A 14 11.35 -45.95 -33.18
N GLN A 15 12.61 -46.40 -33.29
CA GLN A 15 13.74 -45.76 -32.63
C GLN A 15 13.94 -44.30 -33.09
N LEU A 16 13.72 -44.02 -34.37
CA LEU A 16 13.79 -42.65 -34.90
C LEU A 16 12.70 -41.78 -34.28
N LEU A 17 11.45 -42.25 -34.25
CA LEU A 17 10.35 -41.55 -33.58
C LEU A 17 10.63 -41.34 -32.08
N ASP A 18 11.11 -42.36 -31.37
CA ASP A 18 11.47 -42.26 -29.96
C ASP A 18 12.55 -41.19 -29.73
N SER A 19 13.54 -41.12 -30.63
CA SER A 19 14.61 -40.12 -30.57
C SER A 19 14.08 -38.70 -30.80
N GLU A 20 13.16 -38.52 -31.76
CA GLU A 20 12.49 -37.24 -32.02
C GLU A 20 11.65 -36.80 -30.82
N VAL A 21 10.88 -37.72 -30.23
CA VAL A 21 10.10 -37.46 -29.01
C VAL A 21 11.00 -37.09 -27.85
N MET A 22 12.13 -37.78 -27.65
CA MET A 22 13.09 -37.44 -26.60
C MET A 22 13.68 -36.04 -26.80
N GLN A 23 14.10 -35.70 -28.02
CA GLN A 23 14.64 -34.37 -28.33
C GLN A 23 13.61 -33.26 -28.13
N ALA A 24 12.36 -33.49 -28.57
CA ALA A 24 11.27 -32.54 -28.36
C ALA A 24 10.98 -32.33 -26.87
N ASN A 25 10.94 -33.40 -26.08
CA ASN A 25 10.75 -33.33 -24.64
C ASN A 25 11.89 -32.59 -23.93
N THR A 26 13.15 -32.82 -24.33
CA THR A 26 14.28 -32.09 -23.78
C THR A 26 14.20 -30.60 -24.12
N LYS A 27 13.92 -30.26 -25.39
CA LYS A 27 13.75 -28.86 -25.80
C LYS A 27 12.64 -28.18 -25.01
N LEU A 28 11.49 -28.83 -24.85
CA LEU A 28 10.36 -28.29 -24.09
C LEU A 28 10.74 -28.00 -22.63
N LYS A 29 11.49 -28.89 -21.99
CA LYS A 29 11.97 -28.70 -20.60
C LYS A 29 13.06 -27.63 -20.46
N SER A 30 13.80 -27.33 -21.52
CA SER A 30 14.89 -26.37 -21.52
C SER A 30 14.55 -25.07 -22.25
N LEU A 31 13.26 -24.80 -22.50
CA LEU A 31 12.83 -23.57 -23.16
C LEU A 31 13.23 -22.36 -22.27
N PRO A 32 14.02 -21.40 -22.79
CA PRO A 32 14.43 -20.22 -22.02
C PRO A 32 13.23 -19.39 -21.55
N GLU A 33 12.10 -19.47 -22.25
CA GLU A 33 10.83 -18.82 -21.88
C GLU A 33 10.33 -19.29 -20.51
N ILE A 34 10.62 -20.52 -20.08
CA ILE A 34 10.24 -21.01 -18.74
C ILE A 34 10.97 -20.21 -17.66
N GLU A 35 12.27 -19.95 -17.85
CA GLU A 35 13.06 -19.17 -16.90
C GLU A 35 12.64 -17.70 -16.90
N GLN A 36 12.30 -17.15 -18.08
CA GLN A 36 11.77 -15.78 -18.21
C GLN A 36 10.43 -15.62 -17.50
N LEU A 37 9.50 -16.57 -17.67
CA LEU A 37 8.21 -16.58 -16.96
C LEU A 37 8.41 -16.65 -15.45
N LEU A 38 9.26 -17.56 -14.97
CA LEU A 38 9.58 -17.65 -13.53
C LEU A 38 10.16 -16.35 -12.97
N HIS A 39 10.98 -15.64 -13.74
CA HIS A 39 11.53 -14.35 -13.34
C HIS A 39 10.45 -13.25 -13.29
N ILE A 40 9.56 -13.20 -14.28
CA ILE A 40 8.42 -12.26 -14.29
C ILE A 40 7.48 -12.55 -13.12
N ASP A 41 7.12 -13.81 -12.88
CA ASP A 41 6.26 -14.22 -11.75
C ASP A 41 6.85 -13.79 -10.40
N LYS A 42 8.16 -13.93 -10.22
CA LYS A 42 8.86 -13.47 -9.01
C LYS A 42 8.80 -11.95 -8.86
N ARG A 43 8.97 -11.19 -9.95
CA ARG A 43 8.83 -9.73 -9.95
C ARG A 43 7.42 -9.30 -9.60
N ILE A 44 6.40 -9.92 -10.21
CA ILE A 44 4.99 -9.65 -9.91
C ILE A 44 4.67 -9.95 -8.44
N THR A 45 5.13 -11.09 -7.93
CA THR A 45 4.92 -11.48 -6.52
C THR A 45 5.54 -10.44 -5.58
N SER A 46 6.80 -10.06 -5.82
CA SER A 46 7.51 -9.09 -4.96
C SER A 46 6.87 -7.70 -5.02
N ALA A 47 6.45 -7.25 -6.20
CA ALA A 47 5.77 -5.97 -6.38
C ALA A 47 4.40 -5.95 -5.69
N ASN A 48 3.65 -7.06 -5.72
CA ASN A 48 2.37 -7.17 -5.01
C ASN A 48 2.56 -7.16 -3.48
N GLU A 49 3.60 -7.83 -2.97
CA GLU A 49 3.94 -7.79 -1.54
C GLU A 49 4.29 -6.37 -1.08
N GLU A 50 5.12 -5.64 -1.84
CA GLU A 50 5.43 -4.24 -1.53
C GLU A 50 4.18 -3.36 -1.60
N LEU A 51 3.34 -3.53 -2.64
CA LEU A 51 2.10 -2.77 -2.77
C LEU A 51 1.15 -3.03 -1.59
N ALA A 52 1.05 -4.28 -1.11
CA ALA A 52 0.23 -4.62 0.04
C ALA A 52 0.73 -3.93 1.32
N GLN A 53 2.05 -3.88 1.53
CA GLN A 53 2.64 -3.18 2.67
C GLN A 53 2.35 -1.68 2.62
N VAL A 54 2.62 -1.03 1.47
CA VAL A 54 2.42 0.42 1.32
C VAL A 54 0.93 0.78 1.44
N LYS A 55 0.01 -0.08 0.98
CA LYS A 55 -1.43 0.11 1.18
C LYS A 55 -1.81 0.11 2.66
N ALA A 56 -1.29 -0.86 3.42
CA ALA A 56 -1.54 -0.92 4.86
C ALA A 56 -0.98 0.31 5.59
N GLU A 57 0.20 0.80 5.20
CA GLU A 57 0.78 2.05 5.72
C GLU A 57 -0.09 3.27 5.39
N ALA A 58 -0.63 3.35 4.17
CA ALA A 58 -1.53 4.43 3.76
C ALA A 58 -2.86 4.42 4.52
N ASP A 59 -3.47 3.25 4.71
CA ASP A 59 -4.70 3.11 5.49
C ASP A 59 -4.49 3.55 6.95
N GLN A 60 -3.34 3.22 7.53
CA GLN A 60 -2.96 3.64 8.87
C GLN A 60 -2.79 5.16 8.96
N ILE A 61 -2.08 5.78 8.01
CA ILE A 61 -1.91 7.24 7.96
C ILE A 61 -3.25 7.95 7.76
N ALA A 62 -4.14 7.42 6.91
CA ALA A 62 -5.47 7.98 6.70
C ALA A 62 -6.32 7.93 7.99
N LEU A 63 -6.19 6.88 8.79
CA LEU A 63 -6.84 6.79 10.10
C LEU A 63 -6.26 7.81 11.10
N GLU A 64 -4.94 8.00 11.10
CA GLU A 64 -4.27 9.01 11.93
C GLU A 64 -4.71 10.43 11.57
N LEU A 65 -4.79 10.74 10.27
CA LEU A 65 -5.27 12.03 9.77
C LEU A 65 -6.68 12.31 10.28
N ARG A 66 -7.60 11.34 10.09
CA ARG A 66 -8.99 11.48 10.55
C ARG A 66 -9.10 11.67 12.07
N ARG A 67 -8.22 11.04 12.85
CA ARG A 67 -8.17 11.25 14.31
C ARG A 67 -7.70 12.67 14.64
N GLY A 68 -6.66 13.14 13.95
CA GLY A 68 -6.16 14.51 14.09
C GLY A 68 -7.25 15.55 13.80
N GLU A 69 -7.96 15.40 12.68
CA GLU A 69 -9.09 16.27 12.30
C GLU A 69 -10.17 16.33 13.40
N VAL A 70 -10.54 15.19 13.98
CA VAL A 70 -11.55 15.11 15.06
C VAL A 70 -11.05 15.78 16.35
N ASP A 71 -9.77 15.62 16.69
CA ASP A 71 -9.17 16.24 17.87
C ASP A 71 -9.14 17.77 17.73
N VAL A 72 -8.76 18.28 16.55
CA VAL A 72 -8.79 19.72 16.22
C VAL A 72 -10.22 20.25 16.25
N GLU A 73 -11.19 19.55 15.65
CA GLU A 73 -12.60 19.94 15.67
C GLU A 73 -13.14 20.02 17.10
N THR A 74 -12.82 19.04 17.94
CA THR A 74 -13.25 19.00 19.35
C THR A 74 -12.74 20.21 20.14
N VAL A 75 -11.45 20.56 19.97
CA VAL A 75 -10.85 21.74 20.63
C VAL A 75 -11.45 23.03 20.08
N THR A 76 -11.63 23.11 18.76
CA THR A 76 -12.24 24.27 18.08
C THR A 76 -13.66 24.54 18.59
N ASP A 77 -14.47 23.49 18.71
CA ASP A 77 -15.83 23.59 19.22
C ASP A 77 -15.86 24.00 20.70
N ARG A 78 -14.88 23.55 21.48
CA ARG A 78 -14.75 23.99 22.87
C ARG A 78 -14.42 25.47 22.97
N ILE A 79 -13.44 25.94 22.19
CA ILE A 79 -13.07 27.36 22.10
C ILE A 79 -14.28 28.20 21.73
N LYS A 80 -15.03 27.82 20.69
CA LYS A 80 -16.25 28.56 20.27
C LYS A 80 -17.29 28.68 21.39
N LYS A 81 -17.52 27.59 22.14
CA LYS A 81 -18.47 27.58 23.27
C LYS A 81 -18.01 28.49 24.40
N ASP A 82 -16.72 28.49 24.71
CA ASP A 82 -16.17 29.31 25.79
C ASP A 82 -16.10 30.79 25.37
N GLU A 83 -15.73 31.12 24.12
CA GLU A 83 -15.81 32.49 23.60
C GLU A 83 -17.25 33.04 23.58
N ALA A 84 -18.25 32.20 23.27
CA ALA A 84 -19.65 32.57 23.35
C ALA A 84 -20.10 32.89 24.80
N ARG A 85 -19.59 32.13 25.79
CA ARG A 85 -19.85 32.41 27.21
C ARG A 85 -19.17 33.69 27.68
N LEU A 86 -17.92 33.91 27.31
CA LEU A 86 -17.17 35.15 27.58
C LEU A 86 -17.91 36.38 27.05
N SER A 87 -18.34 36.33 25.79
CA SER A 87 -19.06 37.44 25.14
C SER A 87 -20.46 37.68 25.71
N SER A 88 -21.11 36.66 26.27
CA SER A 88 -22.42 36.83 26.92
C SER A 88 -22.37 37.62 28.23
N GLY A 89 -21.20 37.72 28.89
CA GLY A 89 -21.02 38.42 30.16
C GLY A 89 -21.81 37.86 31.35
N ASN A 90 -22.48 36.72 31.18
CA ASN A 90 -23.37 36.10 32.19
C ASN A 90 -22.60 35.25 33.21
N ALA A 91 -21.53 35.80 33.80
CA ALA A 91 -20.72 35.13 34.82
C ALA A 91 -20.06 36.17 35.75
N THR A 92 -19.54 35.71 36.89
CA THR A 92 -18.81 36.59 37.80
C THR A 92 -17.47 37.03 37.18
N PRO A 93 -16.89 38.18 37.59
CA PRO A 93 -15.60 38.64 37.06
C PRO A 93 -14.48 37.60 37.17
N LYS A 94 -14.46 36.83 38.27
CA LYS A 94 -13.49 35.77 38.50
C LYS A 94 -13.68 34.58 37.55
N GLU A 95 -14.92 34.20 37.26
CA GLU A 95 -15.23 33.14 36.29
C GLU A 95 -14.88 33.57 34.86
N LEU A 96 -15.12 34.84 34.50
CA LEU A 96 -14.74 35.39 33.19
C LEU A 96 -13.22 35.41 33.00
N GLU A 97 -12.45 35.81 34.02
CA GLU A 97 -10.99 35.77 34.00
C GLU A 97 -10.47 34.33 33.86
N GLN A 98 -11.06 33.38 34.60
CA GLN A 98 -10.69 31.96 34.48
C GLN A 98 -11.00 31.40 33.08
N LEU A 99 -12.16 31.74 32.50
CA LEU A 99 -12.55 31.31 31.17
C LEU A 99 -11.62 31.89 30.08
N GLN A 100 -11.16 33.13 30.28
CA GLN A 100 -10.20 33.77 29.37
C GLN A 100 -8.87 33.01 29.33
N HIS A 101 -8.34 32.61 30.49
CA HIS A 101 -7.14 31.78 30.57
C HIS A 101 -7.35 30.38 29.97
N GLU A 102 -8.52 29.76 30.16
CA GLU A 102 -8.85 28.47 29.54
C GLU A 102 -8.85 28.58 28.01
N VAL A 103 -9.48 29.61 27.44
CA VAL A 103 -9.48 29.87 25.99
C VAL A 103 -8.07 30.10 25.44
N GLU A 104 -7.22 30.86 26.13
CA GLU A 104 -5.82 31.06 25.71
C GLU A 104 -5.04 29.74 25.70
N SER A 105 -5.25 28.88 26.70
CA SER A 105 -4.64 27.55 26.76
C SER A 105 -5.12 26.64 25.64
N LEU A 106 -6.43 26.63 25.37
CA LEU A 106 -7.03 25.86 24.30
C LEU A 106 -6.55 26.31 22.92
N LYS A 107 -6.37 27.62 22.69
CA LYS A 107 -5.81 28.15 21.43
C LYS A 107 -4.37 27.70 21.19
N LYS A 108 -3.55 27.62 22.25
CA LYS A 108 -2.20 27.03 22.14
C LYS A 108 -2.28 25.55 21.77
N ARG A 109 -3.16 24.80 22.45
CA ARG A 109 -3.36 23.38 22.15
C ARG A 109 -3.89 23.14 20.73
N GLN A 110 -4.77 24.00 20.24
CA GLN A 110 -5.26 23.96 18.85
C GLN A 110 -4.09 24.12 17.88
N ALA A 111 -3.23 25.13 18.07
CA ALA A 111 -2.07 25.34 17.21
C ALA A 111 -1.12 24.12 17.20
N ASP A 112 -0.85 23.53 18.37
CA ASP A 112 -0.03 22.32 18.47
C ASP A 112 -0.65 21.13 17.70
N LEU A 113 -1.98 20.98 17.77
CA LEU A 113 -2.70 19.91 17.06
C LEU A 113 -2.71 20.14 15.55
N GLU A 114 -2.89 21.39 15.10
CA GLU A 114 -2.86 21.76 13.69
C GLU A 114 -1.46 21.54 13.08
N GLU A 115 -0.38 21.78 13.84
CA GLU A 115 0.99 21.46 13.41
C GLU A 115 1.17 19.95 13.21
N ILE A 116 0.70 19.14 14.16
CA ILE A 116 0.72 17.67 14.06
C ILE A 116 -0.12 17.19 12.87
N GLU A 117 -1.31 17.73 12.68
CA GLU A 117 -2.19 17.40 11.56
C GLU A 117 -1.48 17.67 10.22
N LEU A 118 -0.81 18.82 10.10
CA LEU A 118 -0.08 19.18 8.89
C LEU A 118 1.09 18.22 8.61
N GLU A 119 1.81 17.78 9.64
CA GLU A 119 2.83 16.73 9.47
C GLU A 119 2.24 15.41 8.96
N ILE A 120 1.06 15.01 9.47
CA ILE A 120 0.37 13.79 9.03
C ILE A 120 -0.11 13.96 7.58
N MET A 121 -0.62 15.13 7.19
CA MET A 121 -1.00 15.43 5.81
C MET A 121 0.18 15.28 4.85
N VAL A 122 1.36 15.78 5.21
CA VAL A 122 2.58 15.64 4.39
C VAL A 122 2.97 14.17 4.24
N LYS A 123 2.89 13.37 5.32
CA LYS A 123 3.13 11.92 5.25
C LYS A 123 2.10 11.21 4.37
N ASN A 124 0.84 11.62 4.45
CA ASN A 124 -0.24 11.08 3.63
C ASN A 124 -0.02 11.37 2.14
N GLU A 125 0.41 12.58 1.79
CA GLU A 125 0.74 12.92 0.41
C GLU A 125 1.90 12.06 -0.12
N ALA A 126 2.95 11.88 0.68
CA ALA A 126 4.10 11.06 0.31
C ALA A 126 3.73 9.58 0.10
N ILE A 127 2.92 8.99 0.99
CA ILE A 127 2.52 7.59 0.87
C ILE A 127 1.57 7.36 -0.31
N VAL A 128 0.66 8.30 -0.58
CA VAL A 128 -0.24 8.24 -1.74
C VAL A 128 0.56 8.36 -3.05
N ALA A 129 1.56 9.25 -3.11
CA ALA A 129 2.45 9.34 -4.26
C ALA A 129 3.18 8.01 -4.49
N ARG A 130 3.72 7.39 -3.44
CA ARG A 130 4.38 6.07 -3.51
C ARG A 130 3.41 4.96 -3.95
N LEU A 131 2.17 4.96 -3.47
CA LEU A 131 1.15 4.01 -3.93
C LEU A 131 0.87 4.13 -5.42
N ASN A 132 0.77 5.37 -5.93
CA ASN A 132 0.51 5.61 -7.33
C ASN A 132 1.66 5.14 -8.22
N THR A 133 2.91 5.35 -7.81
CA THR A 133 4.08 4.85 -8.56
C THR A 133 4.10 3.33 -8.58
N LEU A 134 3.95 2.67 -7.43
CA LEU A 134 3.92 1.20 -7.34
C LEU A 134 2.78 0.57 -8.15
N THR A 135 1.59 1.19 -8.12
CA THR A 135 0.45 0.72 -8.89
C THR A 135 0.70 0.86 -10.40
N THR A 136 1.33 1.96 -10.82
CA THR A 136 1.71 2.19 -12.22
C THR A 136 2.75 1.17 -12.67
N ASP A 137 3.81 0.97 -11.87
CA ASP A 137 4.87 0.01 -12.16
C ASP A 137 4.31 -1.41 -12.30
N LEU A 138 3.40 -1.81 -11.41
CA LEU A 138 2.75 -3.11 -11.44
C LEU A 138 1.84 -3.28 -12.68
N SER A 139 1.16 -2.22 -13.11
CA SER A 139 0.37 -2.25 -14.35
C SER A 139 1.21 -2.32 -15.62
N SER A 140 2.51 -2.01 -15.53
CA SER A 140 3.46 -2.03 -16.64
C SER A 140 4.28 -3.31 -16.75
N LEU A 141 4.19 -4.20 -15.76
CA LEU A 141 4.78 -5.54 -15.74
C LEU A 141 3.95 -6.54 -16.53
#